data_AF-W3AJE5-F1
#
_entry.id   AF-W3AJE5-F1
#
_cell.length_a   1.000
_cell.length_b   1.000
_cell.length_c   1.000
_cell.angle_alpha   90.00
_cell.angle_beta   90.00
_cell.angle_gamma   90.00
#
_symmetry.space_group_name_H-M   'P 1'
#
loop_
_entity.id
_entity.type
_entity.pdbx_description
1 polymer ?
#
loop_
_entity_poly.entity_id
_entity_poly.type
_entity_poly.pdbx_seq_one_letter_code
_entity_poly.pdbx_strand_id
1 'polypeptide(L)'
;MEKPNSKGRILALLRYLQDETDEEHPADKKTIMKALQDKGYSITRNTLDDDIKVLESFGADIIVSKSHENTYFLGERKFQLPELKMLIDAISSAKFISADSSEEMISKIGSMASRYQRSHMSPRIFVSDRVKSDNNHLHLVVDVIERAIEKRSVVSFQYIDYSPEKEKILKNDGEIYYCSPYCFLWNNDNYYLLGYYEKHEKVISYRIDRMLRVELCPKEYVPLPDGCELTAFTKEVFKMYDGVDQEVDLICDNALMKNLVDHFGDDFTVRPESKETFRATVKVSVSRTFYAWVIQFAGGIRIVRPESVREEYLEMLKNAMK
;
A
#
# COMPACT_ATOMS: atom_id res chain seq x y z
N MET A 1 -8.45 34.82 -38.13
CA MET A 1 -8.71 34.07 -36.88
C MET A 1 -8.92 32.62 -37.26
N GLU A 2 -8.06 31.72 -36.77
CA GLU A 2 -8.25 30.28 -36.96
C GLU A 2 -9.65 29.89 -36.45
N LYS A 3 -10.41 29.13 -37.25
CA LYS A 3 -11.69 28.60 -36.79
C LYS A 3 -11.42 27.80 -35.51
N PRO A 4 -12.15 28.07 -34.41
CA PRO A 4 -12.00 27.26 -33.20
C PRO A 4 -12.22 25.80 -33.55
N ASN A 5 -11.17 24.99 -33.40
CA ASN A 5 -11.18 23.57 -33.73
C ASN A 5 -12.25 22.88 -32.87
N SER A 6 -13.29 22.34 -33.51
CA SER A 6 -14.41 21.66 -32.84
C SER A 6 -13.94 20.53 -31.92
N LYS A 7 -12.84 19.85 -32.27
CA LYS A 7 -12.23 18.80 -31.44
C LYS A 7 -11.68 19.37 -30.12
N GLY A 8 -10.97 20.49 -30.19
CA GLY A 8 -10.40 21.15 -29.01
C GLY A 8 -11.49 21.68 -28.07
N ARG A 9 -12.59 22.19 -28.65
CA ARG A 9 -13.76 22.65 -27.89
C ARG A 9 -14.41 21.53 -27.08
N ILE A 10 -14.67 20.37 -27.70
CA ILE A 10 -15.29 19.22 -27.02
C ILE A 10 -14.41 18.75 -25.86
N LEU A 11 -13.08 18.69 -26.06
CA LEU A 11 -12.14 18.36 -24.98
C LEU A 11 -12.15 19.43 -23.87
N ALA A 12 -12.29 20.70 -24.22
CA ALA A 12 -12.39 21.79 -23.24
C ALA A 12 -13.69 21.70 -22.41
N LEU A 13 -14.80 21.30 -23.03
CA LEU A 13 -16.08 21.04 -22.35
C LEU A 13 -15.95 19.86 -21.39
N LEU A 14 -15.41 18.72 -21.85
CA LEU A 14 -15.20 17.56 -21.00
C LEU A 14 -14.33 17.91 -19.79
N ARG A 15 -13.20 18.60 -20.01
CA ARG A 15 -12.31 19.03 -18.92
C ARG A 15 -13.01 19.99 -17.96
N TYR A 16 -13.84 20.90 -18.45
CA TYR A 16 -14.63 21.77 -17.59
C TYR A 16 -15.59 20.97 -16.71
N LEU A 17 -16.34 20.02 -17.27
CA LEU A 17 -17.24 19.16 -16.49
C LEU A 17 -16.47 18.33 -15.44
N GLN A 18 -15.28 17.84 -15.78
CA GLN A 18 -14.42 17.08 -14.87
C GLN A 18 -13.86 17.92 -13.71
N ASP A 19 -13.38 19.13 -13.99
CA ASP A 19 -12.68 19.98 -13.02
C ASP A 19 -13.63 20.87 -12.22
N GLU A 20 -14.69 21.39 -12.85
CA GLU A 20 -15.50 22.51 -12.35
C GLU A 20 -16.94 22.10 -12.01
N THR A 21 -17.29 20.81 -12.07
CA THR A 21 -18.63 20.34 -11.68
C THR A 21 -18.59 19.07 -10.84
N ASP A 22 -19.56 18.93 -9.94
CA ASP A 22 -19.90 17.71 -9.23
C ASP A 22 -21.38 17.78 -8.79
N GLU A 23 -21.86 16.77 -8.07
CA GLU A 23 -23.27 16.69 -7.62
C GLU A 23 -23.70 17.90 -6.78
N GLU A 24 -22.80 18.46 -5.97
CA GLU A 24 -23.07 19.63 -5.13
C GLU A 24 -22.81 20.95 -5.88
N HIS A 25 -22.03 20.91 -6.97
CA HIS A 25 -21.63 22.07 -7.75
C HIS A 25 -21.95 21.90 -9.25
N PRO A 26 -23.23 21.77 -9.64
CA PRO A 26 -23.60 21.67 -11.05
C PRO A 26 -23.56 23.04 -11.74
N ALA A 27 -23.31 23.07 -13.05
CA ALA A 27 -23.19 24.32 -13.82
C ALA A 27 -24.31 24.47 -14.85
N ASP A 28 -24.88 25.68 -14.97
CA ASP A 28 -25.82 26.00 -16.04
C ASP A 28 -25.10 26.24 -17.38
N LYS A 29 -25.87 26.25 -18.49
CA LYS A 29 -25.33 26.48 -19.83
C LYS A 29 -24.60 27.81 -19.98
N LYS A 30 -25.09 28.90 -19.40
CA LYS A 30 -24.47 30.23 -19.51
C LYS A 30 -23.08 30.20 -18.86
N THR A 31 -22.96 29.55 -17.71
CA THR A 31 -21.72 29.38 -16.96
C THR A 31 -20.72 28.54 -17.76
N ILE A 32 -21.16 27.40 -18.33
CA ILE A 32 -20.32 26.55 -19.20
C ILE A 32 -19.86 27.33 -20.45
N MET A 33 -20.77 28.02 -21.13
CA MET A 33 -20.47 28.78 -22.35
C MET A 33 -19.45 29.90 -22.07
N LYS A 34 -19.59 30.60 -20.93
CA LYS A 34 -18.62 31.63 -20.52
C LYS A 34 -17.23 31.02 -20.28
N ALA A 35 -17.15 29.89 -19.56
CA ALA A 35 -15.88 29.22 -19.32
C ALA A 35 -15.21 28.71 -20.61
N LEU A 36 -15.99 28.30 -21.60
CA LEU A 36 -15.49 27.94 -22.93
C LEU A 36 -15.02 29.18 -23.72
N GLN A 37 -15.76 30.28 -23.64
CA GLN A 37 -15.41 31.55 -24.27
C GLN A 37 -14.08 32.09 -23.74
N ASP A 38 -13.86 32.03 -22.42
CA ASP A 38 -12.60 32.44 -21.77
C ASP A 38 -11.40 31.61 -22.26
N LYS A 39 -11.64 30.38 -22.76
CA LYS A 39 -10.65 29.51 -23.40
C LYS A 39 -10.56 29.69 -24.93
N GLY A 40 -11.23 30.71 -25.48
CA GLY A 40 -11.25 31.03 -26.91
C GLY A 40 -12.33 30.31 -27.73
N TYR A 41 -13.26 29.59 -27.09
CA TYR A 41 -14.33 28.84 -27.76
C TYR A 41 -15.69 29.53 -27.58
N SER A 42 -16.03 30.43 -28.51
CA SER A 42 -17.39 31.02 -28.55
C SER A 42 -18.37 30.07 -29.23
N ILE A 43 -19.48 29.75 -28.55
CA ILE A 43 -20.51 28.84 -29.06
C ILE A 43 -21.92 29.35 -28.81
N THR A 44 -22.89 28.71 -29.48
CA THR A 44 -24.33 28.89 -29.22
C THR A 44 -24.85 27.82 -28.27
N ARG A 45 -26.06 28.01 -27.71
CA ARG A 45 -26.71 26.99 -26.87
C ARG A 45 -26.93 25.67 -27.60
N ASN A 46 -27.34 25.72 -28.88
CA ASN A 46 -27.54 24.52 -29.70
C ASN A 46 -26.23 23.75 -29.91
N THR A 47 -25.13 24.47 -30.15
CA THR A 47 -23.80 23.86 -30.28
C THR A 47 -23.37 23.17 -28.99
N LEU A 48 -23.65 23.77 -27.82
CA LEU A 48 -23.37 23.13 -26.53
C LEU A 48 -24.20 21.86 -26.34
N ASP A 49 -25.48 21.88 -26.72
CA ASP A 49 -26.34 20.69 -26.65
C ASP A 49 -25.84 19.55 -27.53
N ASP A 50 -25.37 19.88 -28.74
CA ASP A 50 -24.78 18.88 -29.64
C ASP A 50 -23.46 18.34 -29.08
N ASP A 51 -22.60 19.18 -28.51
CA ASP A 51 -21.34 18.74 -27.89
C ASP A 51 -21.58 17.85 -26.66
N ILE A 52 -22.58 18.16 -25.82
CA ILE A 52 -22.97 17.32 -24.68
C ILE A 52 -23.39 15.94 -25.16
N LYS A 53 -24.24 15.85 -26.20
CA LYS A 53 -24.65 14.56 -26.78
C LYS A 53 -23.48 13.76 -27.33
N VAL A 54 -22.48 14.44 -27.91
CA VAL A 54 -21.25 13.78 -28.38
C VAL A 54 -20.48 13.19 -27.21
N LEU A 55 -20.37 13.90 -26.09
CA LEU A 55 -19.73 13.39 -24.87
C LEU A 55 -20.50 12.23 -24.24
N GLU A 56 -21.83 12.32 -24.16
CA GLU A 56 -22.68 11.21 -23.69
C GLU A 56 -22.50 9.96 -24.57
N SER A 57 -22.51 10.12 -25.90
CA SER A 57 -22.26 9.02 -26.85
C SER A 57 -20.84 8.44 -26.75
N PHE A 58 -19.87 9.23 -26.28
CA PHE A 58 -18.52 8.77 -25.98
C PHE A 58 -18.41 8.02 -24.64
N GLY A 59 -19.45 8.07 -23.81
CA GLY A 59 -19.52 7.40 -22.50
C GLY A 59 -19.26 8.32 -21.30
N ALA A 60 -19.35 9.65 -21.47
CA ALA A 60 -19.36 10.55 -20.33
C ALA A 60 -20.77 10.58 -19.70
N ASP A 61 -20.88 10.23 -18.42
CA ASP A 61 -22.14 10.31 -17.68
C ASP A 61 -22.43 11.75 -17.26
N ILE A 62 -23.13 12.51 -18.12
CA ILE A 62 -23.50 13.90 -17.85
C ILE A 62 -24.92 13.93 -17.30
N ILE A 63 -25.05 14.24 -16.02
CA ILE A 63 -26.35 14.32 -15.35
C ILE A 63 -26.95 15.71 -15.53
N VAL A 64 -28.22 15.75 -15.94
CA VAL A 64 -28.99 16.99 -16.11
C VAL A 64 -30.00 17.12 -14.98
N SER A 65 -29.75 18.07 -14.08
CA SER A 65 -30.72 18.43 -13.05
C SER A 65 -31.74 19.41 -13.61
N LYS A 66 -32.97 18.96 -13.76
CA LYS A 66 -34.08 19.77 -14.30
C LYS A 66 -34.61 20.70 -13.21
N SER A 67 -34.43 22.00 -13.40
CA SER A 67 -34.99 23.05 -12.54
C SER A 67 -35.51 24.21 -13.40
N HIS A 68 -35.66 25.42 -12.85
CA HIS A 68 -35.95 26.62 -13.64
C HIS A 68 -34.85 26.91 -14.68
N GLU A 69 -33.59 26.65 -14.34
CA GLU A 69 -32.49 26.55 -15.30
C GLU A 69 -31.86 25.16 -15.18
N ASN A 70 -31.79 24.41 -16.28
CA ASN A 70 -31.13 23.11 -16.27
C ASN A 70 -29.64 23.28 -15.96
N THR A 71 -29.17 22.51 -14.99
CA THR A 71 -27.76 22.44 -14.63
C THR A 71 -27.19 21.07 -14.98
N TYR A 72 -25.88 21.04 -15.22
CA TYR A 72 -25.14 19.92 -15.78
C TYR A 72 -23.94 19.64 -14.89
N PHE A 73 -23.69 18.36 -14.62
CA PHE A 73 -22.47 17.93 -13.97
C PHE A 73 -22.06 16.54 -14.45
N LEU A 74 -20.79 16.18 -14.23
CA LEU A 74 -20.31 14.82 -14.45
C LEU A 74 -20.71 13.92 -13.28
N GLY A 75 -21.57 12.94 -13.53
CA GLY A 75 -22.04 11.96 -12.56
C GLY A 75 -20.97 10.91 -12.27
N GLU A 76 -20.96 9.84 -13.07
CA GLU A 76 -19.98 8.76 -12.91
C GLU A 76 -18.56 9.22 -13.27
N ARG A 77 -17.65 9.06 -12.30
CA ARG A 77 -16.23 9.29 -12.42
C ARG A 77 -15.47 7.97 -12.34
N LYS A 78 -14.26 7.94 -12.88
CA LYS A 78 -13.37 6.77 -12.81
C LYS A 78 -13.07 6.31 -11.39
N PHE A 79 -12.99 7.28 -10.47
CA PHE A 79 -12.96 7.03 -9.03
C PHE A 79 -13.97 7.95 -8.38
N GLN A 80 -14.73 7.38 -7.45
CA GLN A 80 -15.60 8.09 -6.56
C GLN A 80 -14.77 8.80 -5.48
N LEU A 81 -15.31 9.87 -4.91
CA LEU A 81 -14.62 10.65 -3.89
C LEU A 81 -14.14 9.81 -2.69
N PRO A 82 -14.91 8.83 -2.16
CA PRO A 82 -14.43 7.94 -1.10
C PRO A 82 -13.22 7.08 -1.52
N GLU A 83 -13.18 6.60 -2.76
CA GLU A 83 -12.08 5.77 -3.27
C GLU A 83 -10.79 6.60 -3.37
N LEU A 84 -10.88 7.84 -3.87
CA LEU A 84 -9.75 8.77 -3.91
C LEU A 84 -9.21 9.06 -2.50
N LYS A 85 -10.09 9.23 -1.51
CA LYS A 85 -9.68 9.42 -0.10
C LYS A 85 -8.97 8.20 0.45
N MET A 86 -9.49 6.99 0.21
CA MET A 86 -8.84 5.75 0.63
C MET A 86 -7.43 5.59 0.02
N LEU A 87 -7.24 5.97 -1.24
CA LEU A 87 -5.93 5.94 -1.90
C LEU A 87 -4.96 6.96 -1.28
N ILE A 88 -5.43 8.19 -1.05
CA ILE A 88 -4.64 9.25 -0.38
C ILE A 88 -4.22 8.80 1.02
N ASP A 89 -5.14 8.19 1.77
CA ASP A 89 -4.91 7.67 3.11
C ASP A 89 -3.88 6.52 3.11
N ALA A 90 -3.96 5.60 2.15
CA ALA A 90 -3.00 4.51 1.98
C ALA A 90 -1.58 5.04 1.65
N ILE A 91 -1.47 5.99 0.73
CA ILE A 91 -0.18 6.60 0.34
C ILE A 91 0.41 7.41 1.51
N SER A 92 -0.43 8.17 2.20
CA SER A 92 -0.02 8.93 3.38
C SER A 92 0.54 8.00 4.46
N SER A 93 -0.06 6.83 4.64
CA SER A 93 0.34 5.83 5.64
C SER A 93 1.58 5.00 5.26
N ALA A 94 1.91 4.90 3.97
CA ALA A 94 3.03 4.11 3.47
C ALA A 94 4.40 4.68 3.88
N LYS A 95 5.20 3.94 4.68
CA LYS A 95 6.49 4.43 5.21
C LYS A 95 7.64 4.41 4.20
N PHE A 96 7.62 3.44 3.29
CA PHE A 96 8.69 3.23 2.30
C PHE A 96 8.64 4.28 1.17
N ILE A 97 7.53 5.03 1.02
CA ILE A 97 7.42 6.18 0.12
C ILE A 97 7.92 7.42 0.85
N SER A 98 8.72 8.27 0.19
CA SER A 98 9.19 9.52 0.79
C SER A 98 8.06 10.55 0.96
N ALA A 99 8.32 11.61 1.73
CA ALA A 99 7.37 12.71 1.90
C ALA A 99 7.06 13.39 0.56
N ASP A 100 8.11 13.78 -0.19
CA ASP A 100 7.98 14.44 -1.49
C ASP A 100 7.20 13.58 -2.50
N SER A 101 7.53 12.29 -2.61
CA SER A 101 6.81 11.37 -3.49
C SER A 101 5.36 11.16 -3.04
N SER A 102 5.08 11.14 -1.74
CA SER A 102 3.72 11.03 -1.22
C SER A 102 2.90 12.26 -1.63
N GLU A 103 3.45 13.47 -1.45
CA GLU A 103 2.78 14.73 -1.82
C GLU A 103 2.50 14.79 -3.33
N GLU A 104 3.47 14.40 -4.16
CA GLU A 104 3.31 14.36 -5.61
C GLU A 104 2.20 13.37 -6.03
N MET A 105 2.16 12.17 -5.45
CA MET A 105 1.12 11.18 -5.74
C MET A 105 -0.26 11.64 -5.27
N ILE A 106 -0.35 12.22 -4.07
CA ILE A 106 -1.60 12.75 -3.51
C ILE A 106 -2.15 13.86 -4.41
N SER A 107 -1.28 14.76 -4.90
CA SER A 107 -1.67 15.81 -5.84
C SER A 107 -2.20 15.24 -7.16
N LYS A 108 -1.52 14.23 -7.73
CA LYS A 108 -1.97 13.54 -8.96
C LYS A 108 -3.33 12.86 -8.78
N ILE A 109 -3.54 12.15 -7.67
CA ILE A 109 -4.81 11.48 -7.36
C ILE A 109 -5.91 12.51 -7.13
N GLY A 110 -5.62 13.57 -6.37
CA GLY A 110 -6.58 14.64 -6.13
C GLY A 110 -7.04 15.35 -7.40
N SER A 111 -6.17 15.43 -8.42
CA SER A 111 -6.53 16.01 -9.72
C SER A 111 -7.69 15.28 -10.43
N MET A 112 -8.00 14.04 -10.05
CA MET A 112 -9.10 13.25 -10.61
C MET A 112 -10.49 13.66 -10.09
N ALA A 113 -10.55 14.42 -9.00
CA ALA A 113 -11.78 15.01 -8.49
C ALA A 113 -11.99 16.45 -8.98
N SER A 114 -13.21 16.95 -8.75
CA SER A 114 -13.52 18.36 -8.98
C SER A 114 -12.65 19.25 -8.08
N ARG A 115 -12.45 20.50 -8.48
CA ARG A 115 -11.74 21.50 -7.68
C ARG A 115 -12.37 21.71 -6.30
N TYR A 116 -13.68 21.53 -6.17
CA TYR A 116 -14.41 21.73 -4.91
C TYR A 116 -14.20 20.55 -3.96
N GLN A 117 -14.07 19.35 -4.53
CA GLN A 117 -13.73 18.16 -3.78
C GLN A 117 -12.25 18.14 -3.37
N ARG A 118 -11.34 18.66 -4.21
CA ARG A 118 -9.89 18.74 -3.93
C ARG A 118 -9.54 19.44 -2.63
N SER A 119 -10.25 20.51 -2.25
CA SER A 119 -9.99 21.21 -0.98
C SER A 119 -10.28 20.34 0.25
N HIS A 120 -11.06 19.26 0.09
CA HIS A 120 -11.40 18.31 1.14
C HIS A 120 -10.53 17.04 1.12
N MET A 121 -9.48 17.01 0.30
CA MET A 121 -8.61 15.85 0.07
C MET A 121 -7.31 15.86 0.88
N SER A 122 -7.15 16.81 1.80
CA SER A 122 -6.05 16.72 2.77
C SER A 122 -6.17 15.40 3.55
N PRO A 123 -5.07 14.63 3.69
CA PRO A 123 -5.08 13.41 4.49
C PRO A 123 -5.66 13.71 5.88
N ARG A 124 -6.73 13.01 6.26
CA ARG A 124 -7.33 13.15 7.60
C ARG A 124 -6.78 12.13 8.59
N ILE A 125 -5.91 11.23 8.11
CA ILE A 125 -5.15 10.34 8.97
C ILE A 125 -4.03 11.16 9.61
N PHE A 126 -4.12 11.31 10.93
CA PHE A 126 -2.99 11.75 11.75
C PHE A 126 -1.92 10.66 11.69
N VAL A 127 -0.99 10.78 10.74
CA VAL A 127 0.21 9.93 10.70
C VAL A 127 1.16 10.53 11.74
N SER A 128 1.01 10.09 12.99
CA SER A 128 1.94 10.39 14.09
C SER A 128 3.38 10.35 13.61
N ASP A 129 4.19 11.38 13.87
CA ASP A 129 5.65 11.51 13.71
C ASP A 129 6.41 10.23 13.29
N ARG A 130 6.22 9.75 12.06
CA ARG A 130 6.83 8.53 11.54
C ARG A 130 7.82 8.91 10.46
N VAL A 131 9.06 8.49 10.66
CA VAL A 131 10.17 8.71 9.72
C VAL A 131 9.84 8.03 8.39
N LYS A 132 9.60 8.83 7.35
CA LYS A 132 9.45 8.38 5.96
C LYS A 132 10.81 8.00 5.39
N SER A 133 10.82 7.17 4.34
CA SER A 133 12.05 6.87 3.60
C SER A 133 12.63 8.12 2.93
N ASP A 134 13.95 8.31 2.97
CA ASP A 134 14.63 9.37 2.20
C ASP A 134 14.86 8.95 0.72
N ASN A 135 14.39 7.78 0.30
CA ASN A 135 14.70 7.22 -1.02
C ASN A 135 13.72 7.71 -2.09
N ASN A 136 13.99 8.89 -2.67
CA ASN A 136 13.19 9.47 -3.76
C ASN A 136 13.26 8.68 -5.09
N HIS A 137 14.12 7.65 -5.20
CA HIS A 137 14.30 6.86 -6.41
C HIS A 137 13.64 5.47 -6.35
N LEU A 138 12.79 5.22 -5.34
CA LEU A 138 12.12 3.94 -5.17
C LEU A 138 11.38 3.46 -6.43
N HIS A 139 10.70 4.37 -7.15
CA HIS A 139 9.97 4.04 -8.37
C HIS A 139 10.88 3.50 -9.49
N LEU A 140 12.12 3.98 -9.58
CA LEU A 140 13.12 3.46 -10.53
C LEU A 140 13.58 2.06 -10.14
N VAL A 141 13.76 1.82 -8.83
CA VAL A 141 14.11 0.49 -8.33
C VAL A 141 13.00 -0.52 -8.64
N VAL A 142 11.75 -0.15 -8.38
CA VAL A 142 10.58 -0.99 -8.68
C VAL A 142 10.50 -1.30 -10.18
N ASP A 143 10.65 -0.30 -11.06
CA ASP A 143 10.65 -0.47 -12.51
C ASP A 143 11.75 -1.43 -13.01
N VAL A 144 12.98 -1.33 -12.47
CA VAL A 144 14.05 -2.26 -12.82
C VAL A 144 13.71 -3.70 -12.40
N ILE A 145 13.19 -3.88 -11.18
CA ILE A 145 12.82 -5.20 -10.66
C ILE A 145 11.63 -5.79 -11.43
N GLU A 146 10.62 -4.99 -11.77
CA GLU A 146 9.48 -5.42 -12.61
C GLU A 146 9.97 -5.96 -13.94
N ARG A 147 10.80 -5.18 -14.65
CA ARG A 147 11.39 -5.63 -15.92
C ARG A 147 12.20 -6.91 -15.75
N ALA A 148 12.90 -7.07 -14.64
CA ALA A 148 13.70 -8.26 -14.35
C ALA A 148 12.81 -9.50 -14.13
N ILE A 149 11.68 -9.35 -13.43
CA ILE A 149 10.69 -10.42 -13.24
C ILE A 149 10.10 -10.82 -14.60
N GLU A 150 9.63 -9.85 -15.39
CA GLU A 150 9.03 -10.10 -16.70
C GLU A 150 9.98 -10.82 -17.66
N LYS A 151 11.25 -10.37 -17.70
CA LYS A 151 12.28 -10.92 -18.59
C LYS A 151 12.98 -12.16 -18.02
N ARG A 152 12.62 -12.59 -16.80
CA ARG A 152 13.33 -13.64 -16.06
C ARG A 152 14.84 -13.40 -16.08
N SER A 153 15.24 -12.22 -15.60
CA SER A 153 16.63 -11.76 -15.56
C SER A 153 17.07 -11.50 -14.13
N VAL A 154 18.35 -11.70 -13.83
CA VAL A 154 18.92 -11.40 -12.51
C VAL A 154 19.00 -9.90 -12.30
N VAL A 155 18.76 -9.44 -11.08
CA VAL A 155 19.11 -8.07 -10.66
C VAL A 155 20.37 -8.08 -9.83
N SER A 156 21.26 -7.11 -10.07
CA SER A 156 22.38 -6.80 -9.19
C SER A 156 22.11 -5.52 -8.42
N PHE A 157 22.52 -5.48 -7.16
CA PHE A 157 22.34 -4.29 -6.31
C PHE A 157 23.34 -4.27 -5.15
N GLN A 158 23.55 -3.10 -4.56
CA GLN A 158 24.19 -2.95 -3.26
C GLN A 158 23.11 -2.78 -2.19
N TYR A 159 23.42 -3.17 -0.95
CA TYR A 159 22.46 -3.15 0.15
C TYR A 159 22.96 -2.27 1.29
N ILE A 160 22.09 -1.43 1.85
CA ILE A 160 22.45 -0.61 3.02
C ILE A 160 22.12 -1.32 4.33
N ASP A 161 22.93 -1.01 5.34
CA ASP A 161 22.69 -1.28 6.74
C ASP A 161 22.89 0.01 7.56
N TYR A 162 22.72 -0.07 8.88
CA TYR A 162 22.94 1.06 9.78
C TYR A 162 24.07 0.76 10.77
N SER A 163 24.96 1.72 10.99
CA SER A 163 25.95 1.65 12.06
C SER A 163 25.29 1.81 13.44
N PRO A 164 25.98 1.48 14.56
CA PRO A 164 25.49 1.76 15.90
C PRO A 164 25.15 3.26 16.14
N GLU A 165 25.82 4.15 15.42
CA GLU A 165 25.60 5.61 15.41
C GLU A 165 24.40 6.03 14.54
N LYS A 166 23.66 5.07 13.95
CA LYS A 166 22.52 5.24 13.03
C LYS A 166 22.90 5.88 11.68
N GLU A 167 24.15 5.77 11.28
CA GLU A 167 24.59 6.23 9.97
C GLU A 167 24.35 5.14 8.91
N LYS A 168 23.91 5.53 7.71
CA LYS A 168 23.73 4.59 6.59
C LYS A 168 25.09 4.12 6.11
N ILE A 169 25.35 2.83 6.19
CA ILE A 169 26.57 2.19 5.71
C ILE A 169 26.23 1.13 4.67
N LEU A 170 27.19 0.79 3.80
CA LEU A 170 27.01 -0.33 2.88
C LEU A 170 27.21 -1.65 3.64
N LYS A 171 26.28 -2.58 3.47
CA LYS A 171 26.36 -3.91 4.06
C LYS A 171 27.49 -4.72 3.42
N ASN A 172 28.19 -5.52 4.23
CA ASN A 172 29.31 -6.37 3.80
C ASN A 172 30.34 -5.60 2.94
N ASP A 173 30.75 -4.42 3.40
CA ASP A 173 31.73 -3.56 2.71
C ASP A 173 31.36 -3.20 1.25
N GLY A 174 30.06 -3.11 0.95
CA GLY A 174 29.58 -2.74 -0.38
C GLY A 174 29.50 -3.89 -1.37
N GLU A 175 29.42 -5.12 -0.87
CA GLU A 175 29.16 -6.33 -1.67
C GLU A 175 28.00 -6.11 -2.66
N ILE A 176 28.19 -6.62 -3.88
CA ILE A 176 27.16 -6.66 -4.91
C ILE A 176 26.38 -7.96 -4.75
N TYR A 177 25.08 -7.83 -4.52
CA TYR A 177 24.14 -8.93 -4.40
C TYR A 177 23.58 -9.26 -5.78
N TYR A 178 23.36 -10.55 -6.05
CA TYR A 178 22.72 -11.06 -7.25
C TYR A 178 21.47 -11.84 -6.86
N CYS A 179 20.32 -11.44 -7.40
CA CYS A 179 19.03 -12.01 -7.05
C CYS A 179 18.24 -12.34 -8.31
N SER A 180 17.69 -13.55 -8.40
CA SER A 180 16.65 -13.88 -9.38
C SER A 180 15.29 -13.47 -8.78
N PRO A 181 14.67 -12.37 -9.24
CA PRO A 181 13.45 -11.85 -8.62
C PRO A 181 12.22 -12.67 -9.03
N TYR A 182 11.26 -12.83 -8.11
CA TYR A 182 10.02 -13.57 -8.32
C TYR A 182 8.78 -12.71 -8.17
N CYS A 183 8.65 -11.99 -7.04
CA CYS A 183 7.51 -11.13 -6.79
C CYS A 183 7.82 -10.04 -5.76
N PHE A 184 6.92 -9.07 -5.70
CA PHE A 184 6.89 -8.09 -4.62
C PHE A 184 6.01 -8.54 -3.47
N LEU A 185 6.38 -8.14 -2.26
CA LEU A 185 5.62 -8.36 -1.05
C LEU A 185 5.48 -7.06 -0.26
N TRP A 186 4.28 -6.78 0.23
CA TRP A 186 4.03 -5.68 1.16
C TRP A 186 3.81 -6.23 2.56
N ASN A 187 4.56 -5.73 3.56
CA ASN A 187 4.39 -6.13 4.95
C ASN A 187 4.87 -5.09 5.96
N ASN A 188 4.13 -4.90 7.05
CA ASN A 188 4.45 -3.95 8.13
C ASN A 188 4.89 -2.57 7.62
N ASP A 189 4.16 -2.05 6.62
CA ASP A 189 4.42 -0.79 5.91
C ASP A 189 5.75 -0.73 5.13
N ASN A 190 6.35 -1.88 4.79
CA ASN A 190 7.56 -1.95 3.97
C ASN A 190 7.32 -2.79 2.71
N TYR A 191 8.07 -2.47 1.67
CA TYR A 191 7.99 -3.13 0.37
C TYR A 191 9.22 -3.98 0.14
N TYR A 192 9.02 -5.26 -0.16
CA TYR A 192 10.05 -6.28 -0.25
C TYR A 192 10.08 -6.91 -1.64
N LEU A 193 11.27 -7.27 -2.09
CA LEU A 193 11.52 -8.17 -3.20
C LEU A 193 11.73 -9.58 -2.65
N LEU A 194 10.92 -10.54 -3.10
CA LEU A 194 11.18 -11.96 -2.89
C LEU A 194 11.92 -12.53 -4.10
N GLY A 195 13.04 -13.21 -3.86
CA GLY A 195 13.84 -13.78 -4.94
C GLY A 195 14.91 -14.74 -4.44
N TYR A 196 15.52 -15.47 -5.37
CA TYR A 196 16.61 -16.40 -5.06
C TYR A 196 17.95 -15.70 -4.98
N TYR A 197 18.63 -15.88 -3.86
CA TYR A 197 19.95 -15.32 -3.62
C TYR A 197 21.04 -16.33 -3.95
N GLU A 198 21.85 -16.00 -4.96
CA GLU A 198 22.85 -16.89 -5.56
C GLU A 198 23.88 -17.40 -4.54
N LYS A 199 24.37 -16.53 -3.63
CA LYS A 199 25.45 -16.88 -2.68
C LYS A 199 25.05 -17.91 -1.63
N HIS A 200 23.78 -17.95 -1.24
CA HIS A 200 23.28 -18.85 -0.20
C HIS A 200 22.28 -19.88 -0.73
N GLU A 201 22.09 -19.93 -2.04
CA GLU A 201 21.24 -20.89 -2.73
C GLU A 201 19.84 -21.04 -2.13
N LYS A 202 19.25 -19.91 -1.74
CA LYS A 202 17.93 -19.89 -1.08
C LYS A 202 17.10 -18.69 -1.49
N VAL A 203 15.79 -18.87 -1.41
CA VAL A 203 14.82 -17.78 -1.56
C VAL A 203 14.85 -16.92 -0.30
N ILE A 204 15.00 -15.60 -0.47
CA ILE A 204 14.99 -14.62 0.60
C ILE A 204 14.27 -13.34 0.18
N SER A 205 13.88 -12.56 1.18
CA SER A 205 13.28 -11.25 0.97
C SER A 205 14.28 -10.12 1.21
N TYR A 206 14.30 -9.13 0.32
CA TYR A 206 15.04 -7.89 0.48
C TYR A 206 14.08 -6.71 0.61
N ARG A 207 14.25 -5.87 1.63
CA ARG A 207 13.58 -4.56 1.68
C ARG A 207 14.06 -3.67 0.54
N ILE A 208 13.15 -3.18 -0.28
CA ILE A 208 13.45 -2.43 -1.50
C ILE A 208 13.97 -1.04 -1.17
N ASP A 209 13.48 -0.42 -0.09
CA ASP A 209 13.97 0.88 0.39
C ASP A 209 15.46 0.87 0.75
N ARG A 210 16.05 -0.32 0.97
CA ARG A 210 17.47 -0.54 1.28
C ARG A 210 18.33 -0.94 0.08
N MET A 211 17.75 -1.10 -1.10
CA MET A 211 18.49 -1.46 -2.30
C MET A 211 19.03 -0.20 -2.99
N LEU A 212 20.31 -0.22 -3.32
CA LEU A 212 20.98 0.84 -4.08
C LEU A 212 21.54 0.28 -5.38
N ARG A 213 21.62 1.14 -6.41
CA ARG A 213 22.24 0.82 -7.72
C ARG A 213 21.69 -0.49 -8.29
N VAL A 214 20.36 -0.59 -8.35
CA VAL A 214 19.67 -1.79 -8.86
C VAL A 214 19.73 -1.78 -10.38
N GLU A 215 20.32 -2.83 -10.95
CA GLU A 215 20.56 -2.96 -12.39
C GLU A 215 20.23 -4.38 -12.87
N LEU A 216 19.89 -4.50 -14.16
CA LEU A 216 19.75 -5.82 -14.80
C LEU A 216 21.14 -6.43 -15.00
N CYS A 217 21.26 -7.71 -14.66
CA CYS A 217 22.51 -8.45 -14.76
C CYS A 217 22.34 -9.63 -15.75
N PRO A 218 23.27 -9.83 -16.70
CA PRO A 218 23.21 -10.92 -17.68
C PRO A 218 23.59 -12.30 -17.10
N LYS A 219 23.45 -12.49 -15.78
CA LYS A 219 23.64 -13.79 -15.13
C LYS A 219 22.47 -14.72 -15.44
N GLU A 220 22.72 -16.02 -15.31
CA GLU A 220 21.70 -17.05 -15.46
C GLU A 220 20.61 -16.89 -14.38
N TYR A 221 19.35 -16.84 -14.83
CA TYR A 221 18.21 -16.70 -13.95
C TYR A 221 17.83 -18.06 -13.36
N VAL A 222 17.74 -18.10 -12.03
CA VAL A 222 17.30 -19.30 -11.32
C VAL A 222 15.77 -19.23 -11.16
N PRO A 223 15.00 -20.14 -11.78
CA PRO A 223 13.55 -20.19 -11.57
C PRO A 223 13.23 -20.55 -10.12
N LEU A 224 12.00 -20.23 -9.70
CA LEU A 224 11.52 -20.59 -8.38
C LEU A 224 11.68 -22.11 -8.15
N PRO A 225 12.38 -22.56 -7.09
CA PRO A 225 12.59 -23.98 -6.86
C PRO A 225 11.28 -24.75 -6.70
N ASP A 226 11.24 -25.99 -7.20
CA ASP A 226 10.06 -26.85 -7.11
C ASP A 226 9.64 -27.08 -5.66
N GLY A 227 8.34 -26.96 -5.39
CA GLY A 227 7.77 -27.06 -4.04
C GLY A 227 7.86 -25.79 -3.18
N CYS A 228 8.45 -24.71 -3.70
CA CYS A 228 8.47 -23.43 -3.03
C CYS A 228 7.18 -22.65 -3.35
N GLU A 229 6.25 -22.55 -2.39
CA GLU A 229 5.07 -21.69 -2.55
C GLU A 229 5.35 -20.28 -2.04
N LEU A 230 5.23 -19.27 -2.93
CA LEU A 230 5.40 -17.86 -2.57
C LEU A 230 4.45 -17.43 -1.43
N THR A 231 3.25 -18.00 -1.39
CA THR A 231 2.25 -17.85 -0.32
C THR A 231 2.72 -18.43 1.02
N ALA A 232 3.42 -19.57 1.02
CA ALA A 232 4.05 -20.10 2.22
C ALA A 232 5.19 -19.19 2.70
N PHE A 233 5.99 -18.67 1.76
CA PHE A 233 7.05 -17.70 2.05
C PHE A 233 6.52 -16.42 2.68
N THR A 234 5.34 -15.94 2.27
CA THR A 234 4.71 -14.80 2.96
C THR A 234 4.47 -15.12 4.43
N LYS A 235 3.86 -16.27 4.75
CA LYS A 235 3.61 -16.67 6.14
C LYS A 235 4.91 -16.86 6.96
N GLU A 236 5.96 -17.41 6.36
CA GLU A 236 7.26 -17.65 7.02
C GLU A 236 8.08 -16.37 7.19
N VAL A 237 8.14 -15.49 6.18
CA VAL A 237 8.77 -14.16 6.25
C VAL A 237 8.03 -13.24 7.21
N PHE A 238 6.72 -13.43 7.39
CA PHE A 238 5.93 -12.69 8.40
C PHE A 238 6.09 -13.27 9.80
N LYS A 239 6.53 -14.53 9.90
CA LYS A 239 6.91 -15.23 11.13
C LYS A 239 8.43 -15.34 11.29
N MET A 240 9.21 -14.38 10.75
CA MET A 240 10.69 -14.36 10.59
C MET A 240 11.54 -14.42 11.88
N TYR A 241 11.16 -15.28 12.79
CA TYR A 241 11.98 -15.73 13.89
C TYR A 241 11.77 -17.25 13.88
N ASP A 242 12.81 -17.93 13.41
CA ASP A 242 13.17 -19.36 13.32
C ASP A 242 12.54 -20.32 14.34
N GLY A 243 11.24 -20.23 14.56
CA GLY A 243 10.52 -20.93 15.58
C GLY A 243 9.94 -22.22 15.04
N VAL A 244 10.06 -23.30 15.81
CA VAL A 244 9.38 -24.55 15.51
C VAL A 244 7.87 -24.30 15.60
N ASP A 245 7.17 -24.63 14.51
CA ASP A 245 5.70 -24.65 14.50
C ASP A 245 5.22 -25.73 15.47
N GLN A 246 4.54 -25.30 16.54
CA GLN A 246 3.99 -26.19 17.55
C GLN A 246 2.67 -25.65 18.11
N GLU A 247 1.86 -26.56 18.65
CA GLU A 247 0.65 -26.18 19.39
C GLU A 247 1.03 -25.67 20.78
N VAL A 248 0.51 -24.51 21.13
CA VAL A 248 0.75 -23.85 22.43
C VAL A 248 -0.59 -23.60 23.10
N ASP A 249 -0.69 -24.03 24.36
CA ASP A 249 -1.82 -23.68 25.22
C ASP A 249 -1.53 -22.37 25.93
N LEU A 250 -2.49 -21.47 25.84
CA LEU A 250 -2.52 -20.17 26.49
C LEU A 250 -3.65 -20.12 27.51
N ILE A 251 -3.40 -19.49 28.66
CA ILE A 251 -4.47 -18.99 29.53
C ILE A 251 -4.56 -17.48 29.30
N CYS A 252 -5.75 -17.03 28.92
CA CYS A 252 -6.02 -15.65 28.55
C CYS A 252 -7.16 -15.09 29.40
N ASP A 253 -7.08 -13.81 29.75
CA ASP A 253 -8.20 -13.09 30.34
C ASP A 253 -9.34 -12.98 29.33
N ASN A 254 -10.59 -13.12 29.79
CA ASN A 254 -11.78 -13.10 28.92
C ASN A 254 -11.89 -11.83 28.06
N ALA A 255 -11.38 -10.70 28.57
CA ALA A 255 -11.34 -9.43 27.84
C ALA A 255 -10.45 -9.47 26.57
N LEU A 256 -9.52 -10.41 26.47
CA LEU A 256 -8.56 -10.52 25.37
C LEU A 256 -9.02 -11.43 24.23
N MET A 257 -10.25 -11.97 24.28
CA MET A 257 -10.79 -12.82 23.21
C MET A 257 -10.69 -12.15 21.84
N LYS A 258 -11.09 -10.88 21.75
CA LYS A 258 -11.01 -10.10 20.50
C LYS A 258 -9.59 -10.04 19.96
N ASN A 259 -8.61 -9.80 20.82
CA ASN A 259 -7.20 -9.73 20.43
C ASN A 259 -6.67 -11.07 19.91
N LEU A 260 -7.16 -12.21 20.43
CA LEU A 260 -6.82 -13.51 19.90
C LEU A 260 -7.44 -13.74 18.52
N VAL A 261 -8.71 -13.35 18.32
CA VAL A 261 -9.38 -13.45 17.01
C VAL A 261 -8.71 -12.54 15.97
N ASP A 262 -8.38 -11.30 16.34
CA ASP A 262 -7.69 -10.36 15.44
C ASP A 262 -6.29 -10.87 15.03
N HIS A 263 -5.64 -11.67 15.88
CA HIS A 263 -4.30 -12.19 15.63
C HIS A 263 -4.27 -13.57 14.95
N PHE A 264 -5.15 -14.49 15.33
CA PHE A 264 -5.19 -15.88 14.86
C PHE A 264 -6.33 -16.16 13.87
N GLY A 265 -7.23 -15.20 13.64
CA GLY A 265 -8.49 -15.45 12.94
C GLY A 265 -9.39 -16.36 13.77
N ASP A 266 -10.16 -17.22 13.12
CA ASP A 266 -11.02 -18.22 13.76
C ASP A 266 -10.35 -19.60 13.94
N ASP A 267 -9.07 -19.72 13.55
CA ASP A 267 -8.34 -21.00 13.47
C ASP A 267 -7.63 -21.35 14.80
N PHE A 268 -8.40 -21.46 15.89
CA PHE A 268 -7.91 -21.95 17.17
C PHE A 268 -9.04 -22.50 18.03
N THR A 269 -8.69 -23.38 18.98
CA THR A 269 -9.70 -23.95 19.89
C THR A 269 -9.73 -23.20 21.22
N VAL A 270 -10.93 -22.98 21.74
CA VAL A 270 -11.16 -22.25 22.99
C VAL A 270 -11.98 -23.10 23.96
N ARG A 271 -11.65 -23.03 25.24
CA ARG A 271 -12.42 -23.65 26.33
C ARG A 271 -12.45 -22.69 27.52
N PRO A 272 -13.60 -22.43 28.15
CA PRO A 272 -13.63 -21.69 29.41
C PRO A 272 -12.80 -22.40 30.47
N GLU A 273 -11.90 -21.69 31.14
CA GLU A 273 -11.06 -22.24 32.22
C GLU A 273 -11.58 -21.77 33.58
N SER A 274 -12.04 -20.52 33.68
CA SER A 274 -12.63 -19.94 34.89
C SER A 274 -13.68 -18.88 34.54
N LYS A 275 -14.21 -18.18 35.57
CA LYS A 275 -15.12 -17.04 35.36
C LYS A 275 -14.42 -15.83 34.70
N GLU A 276 -13.10 -15.74 34.82
CA GLU A 276 -12.31 -14.59 34.39
C GLU A 276 -11.38 -14.91 33.22
N THR A 277 -11.13 -16.20 32.96
CA THR A 277 -10.16 -16.67 31.98
C THR A 277 -10.68 -17.79 31.09
N PHE A 278 -10.11 -17.89 29.90
CA PHE A 278 -10.28 -19.01 28.98
C PHE A 278 -8.92 -19.61 28.62
N ARG A 279 -8.96 -20.87 28.19
CA ARG A 279 -7.84 -21.57 27.60
C ARG A 279 -7.97 -21.55 26.08
N ALA A 280 -6.91 -21.17 25.38
CA ALA A 280 -6.81 -21.25 23.94
C ALA A 280 -5.66 -22.17 23.52
N THR A 281 -5.90 -23.07 22.58
CA THR A 281 -4.85 -23.87 21.94
C THR A 281 -4.65 -23.33 20.53
N VAL A 282 -3.47 -22.75 20.29
CA VAL A 282 -3.11 -22.06 19.05
C VAL A 282 -1.91 -22.75 18.39
N LYS A 283 -1.87 -22.77 17.05
CA LYS A 283 -0.70 -23.24 16.30
C LYS A 283 0.21 -22.07 15.96
N VAL A 284 1.37 -22.02 16.58
CA VAL A 284 2.31 -20.89 16.46
C VAL A 284 3.71 -21.35 16.11
N SER A 285 4.44 -20.50 15.40
CA SER A 285 5.90 -20.62 15.29
C SER A 285 6.49 -20.03 16.57
N VAL A 286 7.03 -20.88 17.44
CA VAL A 286 7.53 -20.46 18.75
C VAL A 286 8.83 -19.69 18.60
N SER A 287 8.73 -18.39 18.81
CA SER A 287 9.78 -17.47 18.40
C SER A 287 9.76 -16.18 19.20
N ARG A 288 10.79 -15.34 19.04
CA ARG A 288 10.88 -14.03 19.72
C ARG A 288 9.67 -13.13 19.41
N THR A 289 9.11 -13.18 18.20
CA THR A 289 7.87 -12.43 17.87
C THR A 289 6.69 -12.95 18.65
N PHE A 290 6.51 -14.27 18.73
CA PHE A 290 5.42 -14.84 19.51
C PHE A 290 5.56 -14.43 20.98
N TYR A 291 6.77 -14.52 21.53
CA TYR A 291 7.06 -14.08 22.90
C TYR A 291 6.85 -12.58 23.12
N ALA A 292 7.21 -11.74 22.15
CA ALA A 292 6.94 -10.30 22.19
C ALA A 292 5.44 -9.98 22.06
N TRP A 293 4.69 -10.77 21.31
CA TRP A 293 3.23 -10.64 21.27
C TRP A 293 2.60 -11.03 22.61
N VAL A 294 3.07 -12.09 23.27
CA VAL A 294 2.58 -12.47 24.61
C VAL A 294 2.93 -11.40 25.65
N ILE A 295 4.16 -10.85 25.63
CA ILE A 295 4.61 -9.86 26.63
C ILE A 295 3.82 -8.54 26.56
N GLN A 296 3.30 -8.17 25.39
CA GLN A 296 2.55 -6.91 25.21
C GLN A 296 1.29 -6.84 26.09
N PHE A 297 0.78 -7.99 26.53
CA PHE A 297 -0.38 -8.10 27.40
C PHE A 297 -0.04 -8.12 28.89
N ALA A 298 1.24 -7.99 29.25
CA ALA A 298 1.71 -7.83 30.62
C ALA A 298 1.11 -8.82 31.65
N GLY A 299 0.92 -10.08 31.24
CA GLY A 299 0.38 -11.15 32.09
C GLY A 299 -1.08 -11.54 31.83
N GLY A 300 -1.82 -10.78 31.01
CA GLY A 300 -3.16 -11.15 30.57
C GLY A 300 -3.20 -12.36 29.62
N ILE A 301 -2.05 -12.68 29.00
CA ILE A 301 -1.83 -13.95 28.27
C ILE A 301 -0.66 -14.67 28.93
N ARG A 302 -0.84 -15.97 29.19
CA ARG A 302 0.17 -16.83 29.81
C ARG A 302 0.34 -18.12 29.03
N ILE A 303 1.57 -18.45 28.68
CA ILE A 303 1.93 -19.74 28.08
C ILE A 303 1.91 -20.82 29.18
N VAL A 304 1.10 -21.86 28.99
CA VAL A 304 0.98 -22.95 29.97
C VAL A 304 1.42 -24.31 29.43
N ARG A 305 1.37 -24.54 28.11
CA ARG A 305 1.96 -25.73 27.47
C ARG A 305 2.48 -25.41 26.07
N PRO A 306 3.49 -26.16 25.57
CA PRO A 306 4.29 -27.14 26.32
C PRO A 306 5.27 -26.47 27.28
N GLU A 307 5.74 -27.23 28.28
CA GLU A 307 6.64 -26.69 29.34
C GLU A 307 7.94 -26.14 28.74
N SER A 308 8.47 -26.78 27.69
CA SER A 308 9.67 -26.32 26.97
C SER A 308 9.54 -24.89 26.46
N VAL A 309 8.38 -24.51 25.93
CA VAL A 309 8.11 -23.15 25.42
C VAL A 309 8.01 -22.14 26.57
N ARG A 310 7.45 -22.56 27.70
CA ARG A 310 7.38 -21.73 28.90
C ARG A 310 8.77 -21.45 29.47
N GLU A 311 9.63 -22.47 29.51
CA GLU A 311 11.01 -22.36 29.97
C GLU A 311 11.85 -21.46 29.05
N GLU A 312 11.73 -21.63 27.74
CA GLU A 312 12.41 -20.78 26.75
C GLU A 312 11.96 -19.32 26.89
N TYR A 313 10.65 -19.07 27.04
CA TYR A 313 10.13 -17.73 27.27
C TYR A 313 10.66 -17.11 28.56
N LEU A 314 10.72 -17.88 29.66
CA LEU A 314 11.27 -17.41 30.93
C LEU A 314 12.76 -17.05 30.81
N GLU A 315 13.54 -17.85 30.08
CA GLU A 315 14.95 -17.57 29.85
C GLU A 315 15.15 -16.31 28.98
N MET A 316 14.30 -16.11 27.97
CA MET A 316 14.28 -14.87 27.18
C MET A 316 14.01 -13.65 28.08
N LEU A 317 13.02 -13.73 28.96
CA LEU A 317 12.69 -12.64 29.89
C LEU A 317 13.84 -12.32 30.84
N LYS A 318 14.52 -13.34 31.39
CA LYS A 318 15.71 -13.14 32.24
C LYS A 318 16.84 -12.47 31.48
N ASN A 319 17.12 -12.91 30.25
CA ASN A 319 18.19 -12.35 29.44
C ASN A 319 17.91 -10.91 29.00
N ALA A 320 16.64 -10.54 28.78
CA ALA A 320 16.25 -9.17 28.49
C ALA A 320 16.45 -8.18 29.66
N MET A 321 16.67 -8.70 30.87
CA MET A 321 16.91 -7.90 32.09
C MET A 321 18.39 -7.90 32.55
N LYS A 322 19.28 -8.59 31.83
CA LYS A 322 20.72 -8.61 32.13
C LYS A 322 21.41 -7.37 31.57
#